data_AF-A0A933PD51-F1
#
_entry.id   AF-A0A933PD51-F1
#
_cell.length_a   1.000
_cell.length_b   1.000
_cell.length_c   1.000
_cell.angle_alpha   90.00
_cell.angle_beta   90.00
_cell.angle_gamma   90.00
#
_symmetry.space_group_name_H-M   'P 1'
#
loop_
_entity.id
_entity.type
_entity.pdbx_description
1 polymer ?
#
loop_
_entity_poly.entity_id
_entity_poly.type
_entity_poly.pdbx_seq_one_letter_code
_entity_poly.pdbx_strand_id
1 'polypeptide(L)'
;MTTTRSRPGAPAGALDEALERLHRTGPEFDGWLSNHGPMVVEAMARRGAGAAVHRWTDGYARRLEDRPGPGRPIPDDAWRAALGDPRRLGDWLEHFRRTVREEPWEQVLRTWWPRLLPGIAAGATHGVIRTGHAVEALRADVTAPRLDELGQALGYWAARWQPVPGLDGVDLARPLDGSAGRTAPRGLATDVAVEAVPRVPRQDGGIRDRLAQLPAVPGWPDAGDLTSAAPDGVPPGSTTVSSAGSASDSTSDSAADASTVLTDIVAAVVRAYPRIAVGQPTMLVHAATAPNAVLRVLPSLPPQEHAAAVRTAWAATAAVLAAYAPAPADRHLLDVAAPEDPWELALAHGGEHVLKLADTALDVEALVGPGTVAAAVATAVALDA
;
A
#
# COMPACT_ATOMS: atom_id res chain seq x y z
N MET A 1 26.02 36.00 10.36
CA MET A 1 24.75 36.19 9.65
C MET A 1 24.88 35.51 8.31
N THR A 2 24.52 34.23 8.25
CA THR A 2 24.58 33.43 7.02
C THR A 2 23.14 33.23 6.60
N THR A 3 22.74 33.91 5.53
CA THR A 3 21.39 33.86 4.97
C THR A 3 21.19 32.54 4.24
N THR A 4 20.40 31.65 4.84
CA THR A 4 19.89 30.45 4.18
C THR A 4 18.97 30.89 3.04
N ARG A 5 19.44 30.75 1.79
CA ARG A 5 18.61 30.88 0.60
C ARG A 5 17.62 29.72 0.57
N SER A 6 16.35 29.99 0.85
CA SER A 6 15.26 29.07 0.53
C SER A 6 15.28 28.75 -0.96
N ARG A 7 15.37 27.46 -1.33
CA ARG A 7 15.15 27.02 -2.71
C ARG A 7 13.70 27.34 -3.09
N PRO A 8 13.44 27.84 -4.31
CA PRO A 8 12.07 28.06 -4.76
C PRO A 8 11.38 26.70 -4.86
N GLY A 9 10.27 26.54 -4.13
CA GLY A 9 9.38 25.39 -4.30
C GLY A 9 8.88 25.36 -5.74
N ALA A 10 8.79 24.16 -6.32
CA ALA A 10 8.09 23.98 -7.58
C ALA A 10 6.65 24.54 -7.46
N PRO A 11 6.08 25.15 -8.52
CA PRO A 11 4.73 25.67 -8.45
C PRO A 11 3.76 24.52 -8.13
N ALA A 12 2.79 24.78 -7.25
CA ALA A 12 1.80 23.82 -6.78
C ALA A 12 0.99 23.10 -7.88
N GLY A 13 1.16 23.46 -9.16
CA GLY A 13 0.52 22.84 -10.32
C GLY A 13 1.22 21.63 -10.95
N ALA A 14 2.48 21.32 -10.62
CA ALA A 14 3.22 20.26 -11.31
C ALA A 14 2.58 18.86 -11.16
N LEU A 15 2.05 18.55 -9.98
CA LEU A 15 1.29 17.32 -9.71
C LEU A 15 -0.01 17.30 -10.53
N ASP A 16 -0.79 18.37 -10.43
CA ASP A 16 -2.10 18.47 -11.07
C ASP A 16 -2.00 18.38 -12.60
N GLU A 17 -1.05 19.07 -13.22
CA GLU A 17 -0.76 18.97 -14.66
C GLU A 17 -0.25 17.58 -15.07
N ALA A 18 0.45 16.85 -14.19
CA ALA A 18 0.84 15.47 -14.43
C ALA A 18 -0.36 14.52 -14.36
N LEU A 19 -1.23 14.68 -13.36
CA LEU A 19 -2.47 13.92 -13.23
C LEU A 19 -3.36 14.09 -14.47
N GLU A 20 -3.58 15.33 -14.94
CA GLU A 20 -4.36 15.61 -16.16
C GLU A 20 -3.80 14.93 -17.42
N ARG A 21 -2.48 14.77 -17.51
CA ARG A 21 -1.84 14.01 -18.61
C ARG A 21 -2.09 12.51 -18.44
N LEU A 22 -1.89 11.99 -17.24
CA LEU A 22 -2.05 10.57 -16.93
C LEU A 22 -3.51 10.10 -17.03
N HIS A 23 -4.49 10.95 -16.73
CA HIS A 23 -5.93 10.61 -16.82
C HIS A 23 -6.46 10.42 -18.24
N ARG A 24 -5.69 10.82 -19.26
CA ARG A 24 -5.97 10.52 -20.67
C ARG A 24 -5.63 9.07 -21.03
N THR A 25 -4.90 8.38 -20.17
CA THR A 25 -4.45 7.00 -20.36
C THR A 25 -5.24 6.02 -19.49
N GLY A 26 -5.12 4.73 -19.79
CA GLY A 26 -5.71 3.67 -18.98
C GLY A 26 -5.04 3.50 -17.62
N PRO A 27 -5.75 2.90 -16.63
CA PRO A 27 -5.14 2.45 -15.39
C PRO A 27 -4.25 1.22 -15.58
N GLU A 28 -4.23 0.64 -16.79
CA GLU A 28 -3.37 -0.46 -17.22
C GLU A 28 -2.87 -0.25 -18.65
N PHE A 29 -1.80 -0.95 -19.02
CA PHE A 29 -1.20 -1.03 -20.35
C PHE A 29 -0.53 -2.41 -20.54
N ASP A 30 -0.12 -2.76 -21.77
CA ASP A 30 0.63 -3.98 -22.12
C ASP A 30 0.08 -5.26 -21.47
N GLY A 31 -1.21 -5.52 -21.70
CA GLY A 31 -1.85 -6.73 -21.19
C GLY A 31 -1.75 -6.88 -19.68
N TRP A 32 -2.30 -5.92 -18.93
CA TRP A 32 -2.52 -5.91 -17.47
C TRP A 32 -1.41 -5.31 -16.58
N LEU A 33 -0.40 -4.62 -17.13
CA LEU A 33 0.53 -3.85 -16.31
C LEU A 33 -0.17 -2.61 -15.76
N SER A 34 -0.13 -2.40 -14.44
CA SER A 34 -0.75 -1.24 -13.81
C SER A 34 -0.02 0.07 -14.14
N ASN A 35 -0.78 1.11 -14.44
CA ASN A 35 -0.26 2.48 -14.54
C ASN A 35 0.13 2.99 -13.14
N HIS A 36 1.43 3.13 -12.90
CA HIS A 36 2.02 3.62 -11.66
C HIS A 36 2.13 5.13 -11.57
N GLY A 37 1.98 5.84 -12.70
CA GLY A 37 2.28 7.25 -12.85
C GLY A 37 1.71 8.12 -11.74
N PRO A 38 0.40 8.06 -11.44
CA PRO A 38 -0.22 8.92 -10.43
C PRO A 38 0.39 8.77 -9.03
N MET A 39 0.75 7.55 -8.63
CA MET A 39 1.38 7.28 -7.33
C MET A 39 2.80 7.86 -7.27
N VAL A 40 3.54 7.74 -8.37
CA VAL A 40 4.93 8.23 -8.45
C VAL A 40 4.98 9.75 -8.46
N VAL A 41 4.14 10.42 -9.27
CA VAL A 41 4.15 11.89 -9.33
C VAL A 41 3.65 12.53 -8.04
N GLU A 42 2.72 11.88 -7.32
CA GLU A 42 2.33 12.29 -5.97
C GLU A 42 3.52 12.19 -5.01
N ALA A 43 4.20 11.04 -4.96
CA ALA A 43 5.35 10.84 -4.07
C ALA A 43 6.47 11.84 -4.38
N MET A 44 6.75 12.07 -5.66
CA MET A 44 7.73 13.08 -6.10
C MET A 44 7.36 14.48 -5.64
N ALA A 45 6.10 14.90 -5.81
CA ALA A 45 5.65 16.22 -5.39
C ALA A 45 5.74 16.39 -3.86
N ARG A 46 5.25 15.41 -3.09
CA ARG A 46 5.27 15.43 -1.63
C ARG A 46 6.68 15.45 -1.04
N ARG A 47 7.63 14.76 -1.68
CA ARG A 47 9.06 14.76 -1.30
C ARG A 47 9.85 15.94 -1.89
N GLY A 48 9.17 16.98 -2.38
CA GLY A 48 9.81 18.22 -2.85
C GLY A 48 10.51 18.12 -4.21
N ALA A 49 10.31 17.04 -4.96
CA ALA A 49 10.90 16.79 -6.28
C ALA A 49 10.02 17.29 -7.44
N GLY A 50 9.18 18.31 -7.20
CA GLY A 50 8.22 18.82 -8.20
C GLY A 50 8.86 19.27 -9.53
N ALA A 51 10.11 19.75 -9.51
CA ALA A 51 10.83 20.13 -10.72
C ALA A 51 11.13 18.94 -11.67
N ALA A 52 11.17 17.71 -11.15
CA ALA A 52 11.43 16.50 -11.94
C ALA A 52 10.14 15.83 -12.46
N VAL A 53 8.97 16.21 -11.93
CA VAL A 53 7.68 15.55 -12.23
C VAL A 53 7.35 15.55 -13.71
N HIS A 54 7.46 16.68 -14.41
CA HIS A 54 7.12 16.76 -15.84
C HIS A 54 8.03 15.87 -16.69
N ARG A 55 9.35 15.95 -16.48
CA ARG A 55 10.33 15.15 -17.22
C ARG A 55 10.10 13.65 -17.01
N TRP A 56 9.84 13.25 -15.77
CA TRP A 56 9.51 11.87 -15.44
C TRP A 56 8.21 11.42 -16.13
N THR A 57 7.17 12.24 -16.05
CA THR A 57 5.86 11.98 -16.68
C THR A 57 5.97 11.81 -18.19
N ASP A 58 6.73 12.68 -18.88
CA ASP A 58 6.93 12.60 -20.33
C ASP A 58 7.68 11.34 -20.74
N GLY A 59 8.58 10.85 -19.88
CA GLY A 59 9.27 9.57 -20.02
C GLY A 59 8.31 8.40 -19.93
N TYR A 60 7.55 8.38 -18.83
CA TYR A 60 6.65 7.30 -18.46
C TYR A 60 5.45 7.16 -19.40
N ALA A 61 4.84 8.28 -19.80
CA ALA A 61 3.61 8.31 -20.60
C ALA A 61 3.75 7.62 -21.97
N ARG A 62 4.97 7.47 -22.49
CA ARG A 62 5.22 6.74 -23.75
C ARG A 62 4.91 5.25 -23.69
N ARG A 63 4.82 4.68 -22.48
CA ARG A 63 4.48 3.26 -22.25
C ARG A 63 2.97 3.03 -22.18
N LEU A 64 2.21 4.08 -21.95
CA LEU A 64 0.81 3.98 -21.55
C LEU A 64 -0.11 3.87 -22.76
N GLU A 65 -1.21 3.15 -22.57
CA GLU A 65 -2.25 2.97 -23.57
C GLU A 65 -3.44 3.91 -23.31
N ASP A 66 -4.26 4.06 -24.34
CA ASP A 66 -5.48 4.87 -24.27
C ASP A 66 -6.42 4.38 -23.17
N ARG A 67 -7.12 5.33 -22.56
CA ARG A 67 -8.13 5.01 -21.56
C ARG A 67 -9.28 4.19 -22.18
N PRO A 68 -9.72 3.08 -21.55
CA PRO A 68 -10.87 2.34 -22.04
C PRO A 68 -12.14 3.20 -21.96
N GLY A 69 -12.89 3.26 -23.06
CA GLY A 69 -14.17 3.96 -23.13
C GLY A 69 -15.26 3.25 -22.32
N PRO A 70 -16.27 3.97 -21.80
CA PRO A 70 -17.43 3.37 -21.17
C PRO A 70 -18.30 2.65 -22.22
N GLY A 71 -18.83 1.48 -21.86
CA GLY A 71 -19.83 0.72 -22.59
C GLY A 71 -21.25 0.97 -22.07
N ARG A 72 -21.56 0.53 -20.85
CA ARG A 72 -22.90 0.70 -20.24
C ARG A 72 -22.80 1.18 -18.78
N PRO A 73 -23.68 2.11 -18.34
CA PRO A 73 -23.64 2.60 -16.96
C PRO A 73 -23.65 1.49 -15.90
N ILE A 74 -22.95 1.72 -14.79
CA ILE A 74 -23.07 0.92 -13.58
C ILE A 74 -24.31 1.44 -12.82
N PRO A 75 -25.38 0.64 -12.65
CA PRO A 75 -26.56 1.06 -11.90
C PRO A 75 -26.27 1.06 -10.39
N ASP A 76 -26.78 2.06 -9.67
CA ASP A 76 -26.51 2.25 -8.23
C ASP A 76 -27.12 1.17 -7.34
N ASP A 77 -28.19 0.52 -7.77
CA ASP A 77 -28.87 -0.57 -7.05
C ASP A 77 -28.33 -1.97 -7.40
N ALA A 78 -27.57 -2.10 -8.49
CA ALA A 78 -27.05 -3.38 -8.99
C ALA A 78 -25.54 -3.38 -9.30
N TRP A 79 -24.79 -2.44 -8.71
CA TRP A 79 -23.32 -2.32 -8.90
C TRP A 79 -22.56 -3.61 -8.56
N ARG A 80 -23.04 -4.39 -7.59
CA ARG A 80 -22.38 -5.64 -7.13
C ARG A 80 -22.17 -6.64 -8.27
N ALA A 81 -23.10 -6.71 -9.22
CA ALA A 81 -22.99 -7.62 -10.37
C ALA A 81 -21.88 -7.22 -11.36
N ALA A 82 -21.35 -6.00 -11.26
CA ALA A 82 -20.23 -5.51 -12.08
C ALA A 82 -18.88 -5.54 -11.36
N LEU A 83 -18.88 -5.79 -10.05
CA LEU A 83 -17.68 -5.76 -9.23
C LEU A 83 -16.74 -6.91 -9.64
N GLY A 84 -15.46 -6.60 -9.85
CA GLY A 84 -14.45 -7.58 -10.24
C GLY A 84 -14.54 -8.07 -11.69
N ASP A 85 -15.45 -7.55 -12.52
CA ASP A 85 -15.51 -7.87 -13.96
C ASP A 85 -14.60 -6.94 -14.76
N PRO A 86 -13.47 -7.45 -15.33
CA PRO A 86 -12.52 -6.61 -16.04
C PRO A 86 -13.05 -5.89 -17.26
N ARG A 87 -14.09 -6.46 -17.89
CA ARG A 87 -14.73 -5.89 -19.08
C ARG A 87 -15.50 -4.61 -18.77
N ARG A 88 -15.79 -4.37 -17.49
CA ARG A 88 -16.49 -3.18 -17.00
C ARG A 88 -15.53 -2.07 -16.59
N LEU A 89 -14.24 -2.15 -16.91
CA LEU A 89 -13.24 -1.15 -16.48
C LEU A 89 -13.63 0.27 -16.89
N GLY A 90 -13.92 0.52 -18.18
CA GLY A 90 -14.35 1.84 -18.64
C GLY A 90 -15.63 2.34 -17.95
N ASP A 91 -16.56 1.44 -17.64
CA ASP A 91 -17.82 1.75 -16.96
C ASP A 91 -17.57 2.19 -15.51
N TRP A 92 -16.70 1.48 -14.79
CA TRP A 92 -16.31 1.85 -13.43
C TRP A 92 -15.55 3.17 -13.37
N LEU A 93 -14.63 3.40 -14.31
CA LEU A 93 -13.91 4.68 -14.39
C LEU A 93 -14.85 5.86 -14.64
N GLU A 94 -15.87 5.69 -15.49
CA GLU A 94 -16.86 6.72 -15.75
C GLU A 94 -17.84 6.92 -14.59
N HIS A 95 -18.26 5.84 -13.93
CA HIS A 95 -19.10 5.90 -12.73
C HIS A 95 -18.45 6.75 -11.65
N PHE A 96 -17.22 6.40 -11.23
CA PHE A 96 -16.56 7.13 -10.16
C PHE A 96 -16.12 8.54 -10.54
N ARG A 97 -15.82 8.82 -11.81
CA ARG A 97 -15.59 10.20 -12.29
C ARG A 97 -16.80 11.09 -12.06
N ARG A 98 -18.02 10.57 -12.24
CA ARG A 98 -19.25 11.32 -11.92
C ARG A 98 -19.45 11.44 -10.42
N THR A 99 -19.34 10.33 -9.71
CA THR A 99 -19.57 10.28 -8.25
C THR A 99 -18.69 11.27 -7.49
N VAL A 100 -17.39 11.36 -7.77
CA VAL A 100 -16.47 12.29 -7.06
C VAL A 100 -16.68 13.77 -7.42
N ARG A 101 -17.44 14.07 -8.49
CA ARG A 101 -17.79 15.44 -8.89
C ARG A 101 -19.16 15.87 -8.35
N GLU A 102 -20.01 14.91 -8.02
CA GLU A 102 -21.37 15.13 -7.53
C GLU A 102 -21.44 15.08 -5.99
N GLU A 103 -20.56 14.32 -5.35
CA GLU A 103 -20.53 14.09 -3.90
C GLU A 103 -19.19 14.52 -3.28
N PRO A 104 -19.17 14.98 -2.01
CA PRO A 104 -17.93 15.21 -1.28
C PRO A 104 -17.07 13.95 -1.23
N TRP A 105 -15.78 14.07 -1.53
CA TRP A 105 -14.90 12.91 -1.68
C TRP A 105 -14.80 12.05 -0.41
N GLU A 106 -14.90 12.66 0.77
CA GLU A 106 -14.92 11.95 2.06
C GLU A 106 -16.16 11.06 2.18
N GLN A 107 -17.31 11.52 1.67
CA GLN A 107 -18.54 10.74 1.64
C GLN A 107 -18.45 9.60 0.62
N VAL A 108 -17.84 9.84 -0.55
CA VAL A 108 -17.56 8.78 -1.53
C VAL A 108 -16.65 7.72 -0.92
N LEU A 109 -15.56 8.12 -0.29
CA LEU A 109 -14.62 7.22 0.38
C LEU A 109 -15.32 6.42 1.49
N ARG A 110 -16.05 7.07 2.40
CA ARG A 110 -16.82 6.40 3.46
C ARG A 110 -17.80 5.36 2.93
N THR A 111 -18.41 5.64 1.78
CA THR A 111 -19.40 4.76 1.16
C THR A 111 -18.75 3.54 0.49
N TRP A 112 -17.63 3.75 -0.20
CA TRP A 112 -17.01 2.74 -1.06
C TRP A 112 -15.87 1.97 -0.41
N TRP A 113 -15.21 2.54 0.60
CA TRP A 113 -14.14 1.86 1.33
C TRP A 113 -14.55 0.47 1.85
N PRO A 114 -15.61 0.31 2.68
CA PRO A 114 -16.03 -1.01 3.15
C PRO A 114 -16.50 -1.95 2.03
N ARG A 115 -16.90 -1.41 0.87
CA ARG A 115 -17.34 -2.21 -0.30
C ARG A 115 -16.16 -2.77 -1.09
N LEU A 116 -15.07 -2.01 -1.19
CA LEU A 116 -13.90 -2.35 -1.98
C LEU A 116 -12.80 -3.03 -1.16
N LEU A 117 -12.70 -2.70 0.13
CA LEU A 117 -11.69 -3.25 1.05
C LEU A 117 -11.58 -4.78 1.01
N PRO A 118 -12.69 -5.56 1.00
CA PRO A 118 -12.59 -7.02 0.91
C PRO A 118 -11.86 -7.52 -0.35
N GLY A 119 -11.80 -6.70 -1.40
CA GLY A 119 -11.08 -6.97 -2.64
C GLY A 119 -9.70 -6.34 -2.71
N ILE A 120 -9.00 -6.17 -1.59
CA ILE A 120 -7.70 -5.46 -1.51
C ILE A 120 -6.61 -6.04 -2.42
N ALA A 121 -6.68 -7.33 -2.78
CA ALA A 121 -5.68 -7.98 -3.64
C ALA A 121 -5.80 -7.55 -5.12
N ALA A 122 -6.85 -6.79 -5.47
CA ALA A 122 -7.14 -6.28 -6.80
C ALA A 122 -5.91 -5.71 -7.51
N GLY A 123 -5.63 -6.25 -8.70
CA GLY A 123 -4.54 -5.79 -9.57
C GLY A 123 -3.20 -5.79 -8.85
N ALA A 124 -2.88 -6.79 -8.01
CA ALA A 124 -1.70 -6.77 -7.14
C ALA A 124 -1.66 -5.56 -6.20
N THR A 125 -2.74 -5.36 -5.44
CA THR A 125 -2.92 -4.27 -4.47
C THR A 125 -2.89 -2.85 -5.05
N HIS A 126 -2.80 -2.68 -6.37
CA HIS A 126 -2.74 -1.36 -7.00
C HIS A 126 -3.98 -0.51 -6.75
N GLY A 127 -5.16 -1.12 -6.61
CA GLY A 127 -6.39 -0.39 -6.28
C GLY A 127 -6.24 0.42 -4.99
N VAL A 128 -5.91 -0.27 -3.89
CA VAL A 128 -5.72 0.40 -2.59
C VAL A 128 -4.51 1.32 -2.57
N ILE A 129 -3.40 0.95 -3.24
CA ILE A 129 -2.20 1.79 -3.29
C ILE A 129 -2.54 3.12 -3.97
N ARG A 130 -3.18 3.07 -5.14
CA ARG A 130 -3.57 4.25 -5.89
C ARG A 130 -4.58 5.11 -5.10
N THR A 131 -5.53 4.49 -4.41
CA THR A 131 -6.47 5.21 -3.53
C THR A 131 -5.75 5.92 -2.38
N GLY A 132 -4.76 5.28 -1.75
CA GLY A 132 -3.99 5.91 -0.66
C GLY A 132 -3.23 7.15 -1.10
N HIS A 133 -2.58 7.10 -2.26
CA HIS A 133 -1.93 8.28 -2.84
C HIS A 133 -2.94 9.39 -3.22
N ALA A 134 -4.11 9.02 -3.79
CA ALA A 134 -5.15 9.99 -4.12
C ALA A 134 -5.73 10.70 -2.89
N VAL A 135 -5.98 9.95 -1.81
CA VAL A 135 -6.47 10.51 -0.54
C VAL A 135 -5.42 11.41 0.11
N GLU A 136 -4.14 11.01 0.11
CA GLU A 136 -3.05 11.84 0.62
C GLU A 136 -2.98 13.19 -0.13
N ALA A 137 -3.05 13.14 -1.46
CA ALA A 137 -3.08 14.35 -2.29
C ALA A 137 -4.29 15.25 -1.99
N LEU A 138 -5.49 14.67 -1.81
CA LEU A 138 -6.72 15.41 -1.49
C LEU A 138 -6.70 16.03 -0.08
N ARG A 139 -6.09 15.35 0.89
CA ARG A 139 -5.92 15.89 2.26
C ARG A 139 -4.98 17.10 2.26
N ALA A 140 -3.99 17.13 1.36
CA ALA A 140 -3.08 18.25 1.22
C ALA A 140 -3.72 19.45 0.51
N ASP A 141 -4.48 19.21 -0.57
CA ASP A 141 -5.25 20.23 -1.28
C ASP A 141 -6.33 19.58 -2.17
N VAL A 142 -7.52 20.18 -2.20
CA VAL A 142 -8.66 19.66 -2.97
C VAL A 142 -8.73 20.37 -4.33
N THR A 143 -8.34 19.67 -5.38
CA THR A 143 -8.39 20.16 -6.77
C THR A 143 -9.11 19.20 -7.69
N ALA A 144 -9.60 19.69 -8.83
CA ALA A 144 -10.33 18.86 -9.80
C ALA A 144 -9.48 17.65 -10.30
N PRO A 145 -8.18 17.80 -10.65
CA PRO A 145 -7.35 16.66 -11.00
C PRO A 145 -7.20 15.64 -9.86
N ARG A 146 -7.10 16.07 -8.60
CA ARG A 146 -6.97 15.14 -7.46
C ARG A 146 -8.28 14.39 -7.17
N LEU A 147 -9.41 15.06 -7.34
CA LEU A 147 -10.74 14.41 -7.28
C LEU A 147 -10.89 13.36 -8.39
N ASP A 148 -10.53 13.70 -9.62
CA ASP A 148 -10.56 12.78 -10.75
C ASP A 148 -9.62 11.58 -10.51
N GLU A 149 -8.46 11.79 -9.87
CA GLU A 149 -7.54 10.71 -9.50
C GLU A 149 -8.15 9.74 -8.47
N LEU A 150 -8.86 10.24 -7.45
CA LEU A 150 -9.62 9.38 -6.54
C LEU A 150 -10.65 8.56 -7.31
N GLY A 151 -11.37 9.17 -8.25
CA GLY A 151 -12.34 8.48 -9.09
C GLY A 151 -11.70 7.37 -9.94
N GLN A 152 -10.53 7.64 -10.53
CA GLN A 152 -9.76 6.66 -11.29
C GLN A 152 -9.30 5.49 -10.41
N ALA A 153 -8.80 5.78 -9.21
CA ALA A 153 -8.34 4.79 -8.26
C ALA A 153 -9.46 3.83 -7.83
N LEU A 154 -10.62 4.38 -7.43
CA LEU A 154 -11.78 3.60 -7.02
C LEU A 154 -12.37 2.79 -8.17
N GLY A 155 -12.45 3.37 -9.38
CA GLY A 155 -12.93 2.65 -10.57
C GLY A 155 -12.02 1.51 -10.98
N TYR A 156 -10.70 1.70 -10.89
CA TYR A 156 -9.74 0.62 -11.14
C TYR A 156 -9.87 -0.49 -10.10
N TRP A 157 -9.96 -0.13 -8.82
CA TRP A 157 -10.14 -1.09 -7.74
C TRP A 157 -11.44 -1.89 -7.92
N ALA A 158 -12.56 -1.24 -8.21
CA ALA A 158 -13.83 -1.92 -8.43
C ALA A 158 -13.81 -2.89 -9.61
N ALA A 159 -13.16 -2.53 -10.72
CA ALA A 159 -13.05 -3.36 -11.92
C ALA A 159 -12.11 -4.58 -11.76
N ARG A 160 -11.15 -4.51 -10.82
CA ARG A 160 -10.19 -5.59 -10.53
C ARG A 160 -10.45 -6.32 -9.22
N TRP A 161 -11.49 -5.90 -8.49
CA TRP A 161 -11.84 -6.39 -7.16
C TRP A 161 -11.61 -7.90 -7.04
N GLN A 162 -10.75 -8.28 -6.11
CA GLN A 162 -10.40 -9.67 -5.86
C GLN A 162 -10.02 -9.83 -4.39
N PRO A 163 -10.64 -10.77 -3.65
CA PRO A 163 -10.27 -11.03 -2.26
C PRO A 163 -8.94 -11.78 -2.18
N VAL A 164 -8.34 -11.74 -0.99
CA VAL A 164 -7.24 -12.65 -0.64
C VAL A 164 -7.83 -14.06 -0.45
N PRO A 165 -7.45 -15.08 -1.25
CA PRO A 165 -8.05 -16.41 -1.16
C PRO A 165 -7.74 -17.13 0.16
N GLY A 166 -8.68 -17.96 0.63
CA GLY A 166 -8.43 -18.90 1.74
C GLY A 166 -8.60 -18.31 3.15
N LEU A 167 -9.27 -17.16 3.27
CA LEU A 167 -9.54 -16.48 4.56
C LEU A 167 -11.04 -16.47 4.94
N ASP A 168 -11.86 -17.35 4.35
CA ASP A 168 -13.33 -17.35 4.55
C ASP A 168 -13.77 -17.57 6.01
N GLY A 169 -12.88 -18.10 6.86
CA GLY A 169 -13.09 -18.30 8.30
C GLY A 169 -12.45 -17.25 9.21
N VAL A 170 -11.74 -16.25 8.65
CA VAL A 170 -11.07 -15.20 9.41
C VAL A 170 -11.97 -13.98 9.51
N ASP A 171 -12.34 -13.60 10.74
CA ASP A 171 -13.10 -12.37 10.97
C ASP A 171 -12.18 -11.15 10.87
N LEU A 172 -12.00 -10.66 9.63
CA LEU A 172 -11.24 -9.45 9.34
C LEU A 172 -11.94 -8.18 9.86
N ALA A 173 -13.22 -8.23 10.24
CA ALA A 173 -13.93 -7.09 10.83
C ALA A 173 -13.81 -7.04 12.36
N ARG A 174 -13.26 -8.09 12.99
CA ARG A 174 -13.08 -8.16 14.44
C ARG A 174 -12.28 -6.96 14.94
N PRO A 175 -12.68 -6.31 16.06
CA PRO A 175 -11.90 -5.24 16.67
C PRO A 175 -10.43 -5.63 16.86
N LEU A 176 -9.55 -4.63 16.82
CA LEU A 176 -8.17 -4.78 17.28
C LEU A 176 -8.26 -4.89 18.81
N ASP A 177 -8.34 -6.11 19.35
CA ASP A 177 -8.30 -6.31 20.78
C ASP A 177 -6.91 -5.91 21.30
N GLY A 178 -6.92 -4.96 22.24
CA GLY A 178 -5.71 -4.49 22.88
C GLY A 178 -5.07 -5.61 23.68
N SER A 179 -4.08 -6.27 23.09
CA SER A 179 -2.91 -6.94 23.71
C SER A 179 -3.09 -7.55 25.12
N ALA A 180 -4.24 -8.14 25.45
CA ALA A 180 -4.42 -8.79 26.74
C ALA A 180 -3.72 -10.16 26.68
N GLY A 181 -2.43 -10.17 27.01
CA GLY A 181 -1.62 -11.40 27.09
C GLY A 181 -0.31 -11.40 26.28
N ARG A 182 -0.03 -10.39 25.43
CA ARG A 182 1.21 -10.35 24.63
C ARG A 182 2.39 -9.85 25.48
N THR A 183 3.41 -10.68 25.66
CA THR A 183 4.63 -10.35 26.44
C THR A 183 5.74 -9.71 25.59
N ALA A 184 5.72 -9.89 24.26
CA ALA A 184 6.71 -9.32 23.36
C ALA A 184 6.38 -7.86 22.98
N PRO A 185 7.39 -6.98 22.79
CA PRO A 185 7.19 -5.67 22.17
C PRO A 185 6.51 -5.83 20.80
N ARG A 186 5.46 -5.05 20.52
CA ARG A 186 4.62 -5.18 19.32
C ARG A 186 5.41 -5.20 18.01
N GLY A 187 6.39 -4.29 17.84
CA GLY A 187 7.24 -4.26 16.64
C GLY A 187 8.01 -5.56 16.41
N LEU A 188 8.50 -6.21 17.48
CA LEU A 188 9.17 -7.51 17.39
C LEU A 188 8.19 -8.63 16.99
N ALA A 189 6.95 -8.58 17.49
CA ALA A 189 5.92 -9.53 17.09
C ALA A 189 5.58 -9.43 15.60
N THR A 190 5.53 -8.21 15.05
CA THR A 190 5.31 -7.98 13.62
C THR A 190 6.48 -8.46 12.76
N ASP A 191 7.73 -8.26 13.21
CA ASP A 191 8.91 -8.82 12.53
C ASP A 191 8.85 -10.35 12.44
N VAL A 192 8.49 -11.00 13.55
CA VAL A 192 8.31 -12.47 13.60
C VAL A 192 7.20 -12.91 12.66
N ALA A 193 6.06 -12.20 12.64
CA ALA A 193 4.95 -12.50 11.75
C ALA A 193 5.35 -12.42 10.26
N VAL A 194 6.12 -11.40 9.87
CA VAL A 194 6.63 -11.24 8.50
C VAL A 194 7.55 -12.40 8.10
N GLU A 195 8.44 -12.82 9.01
CA GLU A 195 9.37 -13.94 8.75
C GLU A 195 8.67 -15.31 8.72
N ALA A 196 7.56 -15.44 9.46
CA ALA A 196 6.79 -16.67 9.61
C ALA A 196 5.80 -16.96 8.47
N VAL A 197 5.58 -16.02 7.55
CA VAL A 197 4.64 -16.20 6.42
C VAL A 197 5.04 -17.43 5.58
N PRO A 198 4.15 -18.42 5.39
CA PRO A 198 4.45 -19.60 4.61
C PRO A 198 4.51 -19.25 3.12
N ARG A 199 5.45 -19.87 2.41
CA ARG A 199 5.67 -19.64 0.98
C ARG A 199 4.81 -20.56 0.12
N VAL A 200 4.23 -20.03 -0.97
CA VAL A 200 3.51 -20.87 -1.95
C VAL A 200 4.49 -21.81 -2.69
N PRO A 201 4.11 -23.06 -2.97
CA PRO A 201 5.04 -24.04 -3.51
C PRO A 201 5.49 -23.72 -4.94
N ARG A 202 4.58 -23.27 -5.81
CA ARG A 202 4.91 -22.91 -7.19
C ARG A 202 5.15 -21.42 -7.32
N GLN A 203 6.29 -21.07 -7.90
CA GLN A 203 6.83 -19.72 -7.95
C GLN A 203 7.07 -19.24 -9.38
N ASP A 204 6.56 -20.00 -10.34
CA ASP A 204 6.34 -19.58 -11.71
C ASP A 204 4.97 -18.88 -11.83
N GLY A 205 4.77 -18.16 -12.94
CA GLY A 205 3.54 -17.44 -13.21
C GLY A 205 3.37 -16.12 -12.46
N GLY A 206 2.25 -15.45 -12.76
CA GLY A 206 1.92 -14.13 -12.22
C GLY A 206 1.23 -14.21 -10.86
N ILE A 207 0.92 -13.04 -10.29
CA ILE A 207 0.34 -12.96 -8.94
C ILE A 207 -0.95 -13.76 -8.80
N ARG A 208 -1.81 -13.78 -9.83
CA ARG A 208 -3.08 -14.52 -9.81
C ARG A 208 -2.86 -16.02 -9.59
N ASP A 209 -1.89 -16.60 -10.29
CA ASP A 209 -1.54 -18.02 -10.18
C ASP A 209 -0.94 -18.37 -8.82
N ARG A 210 -0.21 -17.42 -8.22
CA ARG A 210 0.40 -17.58 -6.90
C ARG A 210 -0.61 -17.45 -5.77
N LEU A 211 -1.48 -16.44 -5.82
CA LEU A 211 -2.55 -16.25 -4.83
C LEU A 211 -3.56 -17.41 -4.84
N ALA A 212 -3.82 -18.02 -6.00
CA ALA A 212 -4.72 -19.17 -6.12
C ALA A 212 -4.23 -20.41 -5.32
N GLN A 213 -2.95 -20.47 -4.94
CA GLN A 213 -2.39 -21.56 -4.15
C GLN A 213 -2.65 -21.41 -2.65
N LEU A 214 -2.90 -20.18 -2.17
CA LEU A 214 -2.98 -19.87 -0.73
C LEU A 214 -3.95 -20.76 0.06
N PRO A 215 -5.16 -21.10 -0.43
CA PRO A 215 -6.07 -21.96 0.32
C PRO A 215 -5.51 -23.37 0.60
N ALA A 216 -4.51 -23.82 -0.16
CA ALA A 216 -3.87 -25.12 0.01
C ALA A 216 -2.55 -25.06 0.80
N VAL A 217 -2.08 -23.86 1.19
CA VAL A 217 -0.84 -23.70 1.95
C VAL A 217 -1.10 -23.99 3.44
N PRO A 218 -0.38 -24.94 4.05
CA PRO A 218 -0.52 -25.24 5.48
C PRO A 218 -0.26 -24.01 6.35
N GLY A 219 -1.13 -23.73 7.33
CA GLY A 219 -1.03 -22.59 8.23
C GLY A 219 -1.40 -21.23 7.61
N TRP A 220 -1.91 -21.20 6.37
CA TRP A 220 -2.26 -19.95 5.70
C TRP A 220 -3.30 -19.09 6.44
N PRO A 221 -4.42 -19.64 6.96
CA PRO A 221 -5.41 -18.83 7.67
C PRO A 221 -4.81 -18.09 8.88
N ASP A 222 -3.94 -18.74 9.65
CA ASP A 222 -3.30 -18.16 10.82
C ASP A 222 -2.26 -17.11 10.42
N ALA A 223 -1.47 -17.36 9.37
CA ALA A 223 -0.50 -16.40 8.85
C ALA A 223 -1.16 -15.16 8.23
N GLY A 224 -2.34 -15.33 7.61
CA GLY A 224 -3.15 -14.25 7.04
C GLY A 224 -3.94 -13.46 8.09
N ASP A 225 -4.04 -13.95 9.33
CA ASP A 225 -4.64 -13.24 10.45
C ASP A 225 -3.57 -12.60 11.35
N LEU A 226 -3.53 -11.27 11.40
CA LEU A 226 -2.54 -10.53 12.17
C LEU A 226 -2.54 -10.92 13.66
N THR A 227 -3.70 -11.30 14.22
CA THR A 227 -3.77 -11.72 15.62
C THR A 227 -3.14 -13.07 15.90
N SER A 228 -3.13 -13.96 14.90
CA SER A 228 -2.64 -15.33 15.02
C SER A 228 -1.20 -15.49 14.48
N ALA A 229 -0.76 -14.55 13.64
CA ALA A 229 0.56 -14.58 13.01
C ALA A 229 1.73 -14.32 13.98
N ALA A 230 1.48 -13.77 15.16
CA ALA A 230 2.49 -13.60 16.21
C ALA A 230 2.46 -14.78 17.20
N PRO A 231 3.52 -15.59 17.33
CA PRO A 231 3.51 -16.73 18.23
C PRO A 231 3.47 -16.32 19.71
N ASP A 232 2.69 -17.06 20.50
CA ASP A 232 2.75 -17.06 21.97
C ASP A 232 4.07 -17.70 22.41
N GLY A 233 5.10 -16.92 22.73
CA GLY A 233 6.39 -17.54 23.06
C GLY A 233 7.58 -16.61 23.34
N VAL A 234 7.43 -15.59 24.20
CA VAL A 234 8.58 -15.01 24.91
C VAL A 234 8.39 -15.28 26.40
N PRO A 235 9.31 -16.02 27.08
CA PRO A 235 9.18 -16.29 28.51
C PRO A 235 9.17 -14.98 29.30
N PRO A 236 8.29 -14.80 30.30
CA PRO A 236 8.25 -13.57 31.07
C PRO A 236 9.53 -13.43 31.90
N GLY A 237 10.38 -12.47 31.53
CA GLY A 237 11.27 -11.81 32.48
C GLY A 237 10.41 -10.94 33.40
N SER A 238 10.31 -11.36 34.67
CA SER A 238 9.53 -10.69 35.73
C SER A 238 9.65 -9.17 35.72
N THR A 239 8.58 -8.46 35.39
CA THR A 239 8.29 -7.14 35.96
C THR A 239 6.78 -6.88 35.92
N THR A 240 6.14 -7.05 37.07
CA THR A 240 4.76 -6.63 37.31
C THR A 240 4.71 -5.10 37.36
N VAL A 241 4.01 -4.48 36.41
CA VAL A 241 3.54 -3.10 36.58
C VAL A 241 2.01 -3.15 36.57
N SER A 242 1.42 -2.87 37.73
CA SER A 242 -0.02 -2.70 37.88
C SER A 242 -0.45 -1.38 37.23
N SER A 243 -1.34 -1.44 36.23
CA SER A 243 -2.01 -0.24 35.73
C SER A 243 -3.35 -0.06 36.45
N ALA A 244 -3.47 0.97 37.27
CA ALA A 244 -4.76 1.53 37.65
C ALA A 244 -5.34 2.29 36.44
N GLY A 245 -6.47 1.81 35.91
CA GLY A 245 -7.13 2.41 34.76
C GLY A 245 -7.93 3.66 35.14
N SER A 246 -7.69 4.75 34.42
CA SER A 246 -8.68 5.81 34.21
C SER A 246 -9.27 5.61 32.82
N ALA A 247 -10.59 5.58 32.70
CA ALA A 247 -11.28 5.47 31.42
C ALA A 247 -11.04 6.75 30.59
N SER A 248 -10.13 6.67 29.62
CA SER A 248 -10.02 7.64 28.52
C SER A 248 -10.94 7.25 27.36
N ASP A 249 -11.21 8.25 26.52
CA ASP A 249 -12.10 8.19 25.36
C ASP A 249 -11.68 7.09 24.36
N SER A 250 -12.34 5.92 24.45
CA SER A 250 -11.99 4.69 23.72
C SER A 250 -11.89 4.81 22.19
N THR A 251 -12.37 5.92 21.61
CA THR A 251 -12.38 6.16 20.17
C THR A 251 -11.06 6.71 19.63
N SER A 252 -10.37 7.58 20.38
CA SER A 252 -9.06 8.13 20.00
C SER A 252 -7.95 7.10 20.20
N ASP A 253 -8.06 6.28 21.25
CA ASP A 253 -7.11 5.20 21.56
C ASP A 253 -7.11 4.12 20.46
N SER A 254 -8.28 3.81 19.85
CA SER A 254 -8.41 2.84 18.76
C SER A 254 -7.75 3.28 17.44
N ALA A 255 -7.91 4.56 17.06
CA ALA A 255 -7.31 5.10 15.83
C ALA A 255 -5.78 5.23 15.93
N ALA A 256 -5.29 5.62 17.11
CA ALA A 256 -3.86 5.63 17.41
C ALA A 256 -3.26 4.21 17.38
N ASP A 257 -3.99 3.21 17.86
CA ASP A 257 -3.60 1.80 17.79
C ASP A 257 -3.51 1.31 16.34
N ALA A 258 -4.52 1.61 15.50
CA ALA A 258 -4.54 1.20 14.09
C ALA A 258 -3.39 1.79 13.26
N SER A 259 -3.13 3.10 13.43
CA SER A 259 -2.03 3.78 12.73
C SER A 259 -0.68 3.21 13.17
N THR A 260 -0.51 2.95 14.46
CA THR A 260 0.72 2.34 15.00
C THR A 260 0.94 0.95 14.42
N VAL A 261 -0.10 0.10 14.38
CA VAL A 261 0.00 -1.26 13.84
C VAL A 261 0.37 -1.27 12.36
N LEU A 262 -0.23 -0.41 11.53
CA LEU A 262 0.17 -0.32 10.11
C LEU A 262 1.60 0.18 9.95
N THR A 263 2.02 1.14 10.77
CA THR A 263 3.39 1.65 10.75
C THR A 263 4.38 0.53 11.13
N ASP A 264 4.05 -0.31 12.11
CA ASP A 264 4.84 -1.48 12.48
C ASP A 264 4.92 -2.51 11.34
N ILE A 265 3.82 -2.77 10.61
CA ILE A 265 3.79 -3.66 9.44
C ILE A 265 4.72 -3.13 8.34
N VAL A 266 4.61 -1.84 7.99
CA VAL A 266 5.45 -1.21 6.98
C VAL A 266 6.92 -1.29 7.39
N ALA A 267 7.24 -0.95 8.64
CA ALA A 267 8.59 -1.00 9.17
C ALA A 267 9.19 -2.41 9.15
N ALA A 268 8.40 -3.44 9.50
CA ALA A 268 8.84 -4.84 9.48
C ALA A 268 9.17 -5.31 8.06
N VAL A 269 8.34 -4.97 7.07
CA VAL A 269 8.61 -5.31 5.67
C VAL A 269 9.84 -4.55 5.15
N VAL A 270 9.99 -3.27 5.49
CA VAL A 270 11.18 -2.47 5.09
C VAL A 270 12.46 -3.05 5.70
N ARG A 271 12.44 -3.51 6.95
CA ARG A 271 13.57 -4.23 7.58
C ARG A 271 13.88 -5.56 6.88
N ALA A 272 12.86 -6.29 6.43
CA ALA A 272 13.04 -7.56 5.73
C ALA A 272 13.53 -7.37 4.29
N TYR A 273 13.11 -6.30 3.60
CA TYR A 273 13.26 -6.09 2.16
C TYR A 273 14.69 -6.34 1.63
N PRO A 274 15.77 -5.80 2.22
CA PRO A 274 17.13 -6.03 1.72
C PRO A 274 17.53 -7.51 1.60
N ARG A 275 16.95 -8.38 2.44
CA ARG A 275 17.23 -9.82 2.46
C ARG A 275 16.31 -10.64 1.55
N ILE A 276 15.08 -10.17 1.36
CA ILE A 276 14.03 -10.93 0.68
C ILE A 276 13.82 -10.48 -0.77
N ALA A 277 14.29 -9.29 -1.17
CA ALA A 277 14.08 -8.73 -2.50
C ALA A 277 14.70 -9.57 -3.62
N VAL A 278 15.69 -10.41 -3.30
CA VAL A 278 16.41 -11.25 -4.27
C VAL A 278 15.44 -12.15 -5.05
N GLY A 279 15.47 -12.03 -6.38
CA GLY A 279 14.65 -12.80 -7.31
C GLY A 279 13.32 -12.14 -7.73
N GLN A 280 12.60 -11.44 -6.84
CA GLN A 280 11.31 -10.78 -7.15
C GLN A 280 11.20 -9.38 -6.49
N PRO A 281 12.16 -8.48 -6.77
CA PRO A 281 12.30 -7.22 -6.05
C PRO A 281 11.10 -6.28 -6.23
N THR A 282 10.56 -6.21 -7.44
CA THR A 282 9.40 -5.38 -7.83
C THR A 282 8.15 -5.73 -7.04
N MET A 283 7.77 -7.02 -7.03
CA MET A 283 6.52 -7.46 -6.39
C MET A 283 6.59 -7.34 -4.87
N LEU A 284 7.77 -7.51 -4.27
CA LEU A 284 7.93 -7.37 -2.82
C LEU A 284 7.80 -5.92 -2.31
N VAL A 285 7.96 -4.91 -3.18
CA VAL A 285 7.62 -3.52 -2.82
C VAL A 285 6.16 -3.40 -2.39
N HIS A 286 5.26 -4.18 -2.98
CA HIS A 286 3.83 -4.14 -2.68
C HIS A 286 3.51 -4.55 -1.23
N ALA A 287 4.34 -5.40 -0.62
CA ALA A 287 4.16 -5.82 0.76
C ALA A 287 4.31 -4.66 1.75
N ALA A 288 5.07 -3.61 1.39
CA ALA A 288 5.21 -2.39 2.18
C ALA A 288 4.27 -1.26 1.70
N THR A 289 4.09 -1.09 0.39
CA THR A 289 3.32 0.05 -0.14
C THR A 289 1.81 -0.11 0.08
N ALA A 290 1.28 -1.34 0.06
CA ALA A 290 -0.15 -1.58 0.33
C ALA A 290 -0.57 -1.20 1.76
N PRO A 291 0.08 -1.67 2.84
CA PRO A 291 -0.27 -1.24 4.19
C PRO A 291 0.03 0.25 4.43
N ASN A 292 1.06 0.83 3.81
CA ASN A 292 1.30 2.27 3.88
C ASN A 292 0.19 3.09 3.20
N ALA A 293 -0.35 2.60 2.08
CA ALA A 293 -1.49 3.25 1.45
C ALA A 293 -2.74 3.21 2.33
N VAL A 294 -2.97 2.12 3.05
CA VAL A 294 -4.07 2.05 4.04
C VAL A 294 -3.82 3.03 5.19
N LEU A 295 -2.57 3.16 5.68
CA LEU A 295 -2.18 4.12 6.71
C LEU A 295 -2.51 5.57 6.31
N ARG A 296 -2.24 5.95 5.05
CA ARG A 296 -2.58 7.28 4.50
C ARG A 296 -4.08 7.55 4.45
N VAL A 297 -4.91 6.50 4.30
CA VAL A 297 -6.37 6.63 4.24
C VAL A 297 -7.00 6.69 5.63
N LEU A 298 -6.41 6.03 6.64
CA LEU A 298 -6.97 5.91 8.00
C LEU A 298 -7.54 7.22 8.58
N PRO A 299 -6.84 8.38 8.54
CA PRO A 299 -7.35 9.59 9.16
C PRO A 299 -8.51 10.25 8.38
N SER A 300 -8.94 9.68 7.26
CA SER A 300 -10.15 10.05 6.52
C SER A 300 -11.28 9.02 6.66
N LEU A 301 -11.07 7.93 7.40
CA LEU A 301 -12.07 6.88 7.64
C LEU A 301 -12.76 7.03 9.00
N PRO A 302 -14.04 6.64 9.10
CA PRO A 302 -14.69 6.47 10.40
C PRO A 302 -13.94 5.44 11.26
N PRO A 303 -13.83 5.63 12.60
CA PRO A 303 -13.09 4.72 13.48
C PRO A 303 -13.51 3.24 13.39
N GLN A 304 -14.80 2.98 13.15
CA GLN A 304 -15.33 1.62 13.00
C GLN A 304 -14.74 0.83 11.81
N GLU A 305 -14.16 1.52 10.83
CA GLU A 305 -13.52 0.89 9.65
C GLU A 305 -12.04 0.52 9.90
N HIS A 306 -11.43 1.05 10.97
CA HIS A 306 -9.97 0.97 11.18
C HIS A 306 -9.50 -0.46 11.41
N ALA A 307 -10.22 -1.24 12.21
CA ALA A 307 -9.87 -2.64 12.47
C ALA A 307 -9.87 -3.48 11.19
N ALA A 308 -10.93 -3.33 10.38
CA ALA A 308 -11.04 -4.01 9.10
C ALA A 308 -9.93 -3.60 8.13
N ALA A 309 -9.61 -2.30 8.08
CA ALA A 309 -8.54 -1.78 7.26
C ALA A 309 -7.18 -2.39 7.61
N VAL A 310 -6.83 -2.43 8.91
CA VAL A 310 -5.58 -3.00 9.41
C VAL A 310 -5.46 -4.49 9.10
N ARG A 311 -6.48 -5.28 9.46
CA ARG A 311 -6.45 -6.74 9.25
C ARG A 311 -6.39 -7.10 7.77
N THR A 312 -7.13 -6.38 6.93
CA THR A 312 -7.13 -6.60 5.48
C THR A 312 -5.81 -6.17 4.83
N ALA A 313 -5.19 -5.09 5.33
CA ALA A 313 -3.84 -4.69 4.91
C ALA A 313 -2.80 -5.76 5.23
N TRP A 314 -2.83 -6.32 6.45
CA TRP A 314 -1.97 -7.44 6.82
C TRP A 314 -2.18 -8.65 5.92
N ALA A 315 -3.44 -9.07 5.71
CA ALA A 315 -3.75 -10.20 4.83
C ALA A 315 -3.16 -10.02 3.42
N ALA A 316 -3.24 -8.81 2.86
CA ALA A 316 -2.63 -8.48 1.58
C ALA A 316 -1.09 -8.54 1.61
N THR A 317 -0.47 -7.98 2.66
CA THR A 317 0.98 -8.05 2.89
C THR A 317 1.47 -9.49 2.99
N ALA A 318 0.83 -10.31 3.83
CA ALA A 318 1.13 -11.73 3.98
C ALA A 318 0.96 -12.49 2.66
N ALA A 319 -0.08 -12.18 1.88
CA ALA A 319 -0.31 -12.83 0.59
C ALA A 319 0.81 -12.52 -0.44
N VAL A 320 1.30 -11.27 -0.48
CA VAL A 320 2.44 -10.89 -1.32
C VAL A 320 3.73 -11.58 -0.85
N LEU A 321 3.99 -11.60 0.46
CA LEU A 321 5.15 -12.30 1.04
C LEU A 321 5.11 -13.80 0.72
N ALA A 322 3.98 -14.46 0.93
CA ALA A 322 3.78 -15.87 0.60
C ALA A 322 4.05 -16.15 -0.89
N ALA A 323 3.59 -15.25 -1.77
CA ALA A 323 3.71 -15.39 -3.21
C ALA A 323 5.14 -15.14 -3.74
N TYR A 324 5.91 -14.25 -3.12
CA TYR A 324 7.15 -13.71 -3.73
C TYR A 324 8.40 -13.78 -2.88
N ALA A 325 8.29 -13.91 -1.55
CA ALA A 325 9.47 -14.03 -0.72
C ALA A 325 10.23 -15.32 -1.05
N PRO A 326 11.57 -15.29 -1.13
CA PRO A 326 12.37 -16.48 -1.34
C PRO A 326 12.31 -17.41 -0.12
N ALA A 327 12.68 -18.67 -0.34
CA ALA A 327 12.80 -19.62 0.76
C ALA A 327 13.86 -19.12 1.76
N PRO A 328 13.76 -19.45 3.06
CA PRO A 328 14.69 -18.95 4.07
C PRO A 328 16.17 -19.17 3.74
N ALA A 329 16.52 -20.29 3.08
CA ALA A 329 17.89 -20.61 2.67
C ALA A 329 18.44 -19.69 1.56
N ASP A 330 17.57 -19.03 0.79
CA ASP A 330 17.95 -18.19 -0.34
C ASP A 330 17.97 -16.69 0.03
N ARG A 331 17.52 -16.33 1.24
CA ARG A 331 17.51 -14.95 1.75
C ARG A 331 18.94 -14.50 2.06
N HIS A 332 19.38 -13.39 1.48
CA HIS A 332 20.69 -12.83 1.74
C HIS A 332 20.74 -11.32 1.44
N LEU A 333 21.65 -10.62 2.10
CA LEU A 333 21.94 -9.22 1.80
C LEU A 333 22.83 -9.14 0.55
N LEU A 334 22.55 -8.16 -0.31
CA LEU A 334 23.48 -7.77 -1.36
C LEU A 334 24.56 -6.85 -0.80
N ASP A 335 25.78 -6.97 -1.33
CA ASP A 335 26.87 -6.03 -1.05
C ASP A 335 26.67 -4.78 -1.91
N VAL A 336 25.90 -3.83 -1.38
CA VAL A 336 25.58 -2.56 -2.03
C VAL A 336 25.99 -1.39 -1.13
N ALA A 337 26.58 -0.35 -1.72
CA ALA A 337 26.95 0.84 -0.99
C ALA A 337 25.69 1.58 -0.50
N ALA A 338 25.63 1.88 0.80
CA ALA A 338 24.54 2.65 1.37
C ALA A 338 24.61 4.11 0.87
N PRO A 339 23.55 4.65 0.26
CA PRO A 339 23.49 6.06 -0.13
C PRO A 339 23.42 6.97 1.09
N GLU A 340 23.99 8.17 0.98
CA GLU A 340 23.78 9.25 1.96
C GLU A 340 22.33 9.75 1.92
N ASP A 341 21.77 9.92 0.72
CA ASP A 341 20.38 10.28 0.50
C ASP A 341 19.67 9.18 -0.33
N PRO A 342 18.87 8.32 0.34
CA PRO A 342 18.11 7.27 -0.35
C PRO A 342 17.09 7.83 -1.35
N TRP A 343 16.49 8.98 -1.07
CA TRP A 343 15.51 9.59 -1.96
C TRP A 343 16.17 10.14 -3.23
N GLU A 344 17.32 10.79 -3.10
CA GLU A 344 18.11 11.26 -4.25
C GLU A 344 18.55 10.09 -5.13
N LEU A 345 18.99 8.98 -4.54
CA LEU A 345 19.33 7.77 -5.29
C LEU A 345 18.11 7.22 -6.06
N ALA A 346 16.95 7.14 -5.42
CA ALA A 346 15.72 6.68 -6.05
C ALA A 346 15.26 7.61 -7.20
N LEU A 347 15.36 8.92 -7.01
CA LEU A 347 15.07 9.93 -8.03
C LEU A 347 16.01 9.83 -9.23
N ALA A 348 17.31 9.61 -8.98
CA ALA A 348 18.30 9.44 -10.04
C ALA A 348 18.04 8.17 -10.87
N HIS A 349 17.61 7.09 -10.22
CA HIS A 349 17.20 5.85 -10.88
C HIS A 349 15.91 6.02 -11.71
N GLY A 350 14.89 6.64 -11.12
CA GLY A 350 13.62 6.97 -11.80
C GLY A 350 12.63 5.80 -11.94
N GLY A 351 12.98 4.59 -11.53
CA GLY A 351 12.09 3.42 -11.55
C GLY A 351 10.86 3.57 -10.64
N GLU A 352 9.69 3.14 -11.12
CA GLU A 352 8.40 3.35 -10.44
C GLU A 352 8.35 2.69 -9.05
N HIS A 353 8.86 1.46 -8.92
CA HIS A 353 8.82 0.71 -7.67
C HIS A 353 9.89 1.18 -6.70
N VAL A 354 11.09 1.50 -7.19
CA VAL A 354 12.13 2.15 -6.37
C VAL A 354 11.62 3.45 -5.74
N LEU A 355 10.97 4.33 -6.51
CA LEU A 355 10.43 5.59 -5.99
C LEU A 355 9.35 5.37 -4.93
N LYS A 356 8.39 4.46 -5.19
CA LYS A 356 7.35 4.10 -4.21
C LYS A 356 7.92 3.48 -2.93
N LEU A 357 8.94 2.63 -3.05
CA LEU A 357 9.61 2.01 -1.91
C LEU A 357 10.36 3.05 -1.09
N ALA A 358 11.17 3.92 -1.72
CA ALA A 358 11.90 4.97 -1.04
C ALA A 358 10.95 5.90 -0.29
N ASP A 359 9.87 6.34 -0.95
CA ASP A 359 8.82 7.14 -0.33
C ASP A 359 8.17 6.43 0.87
N THR A 360 7.85 5.14 0.74
CA THR A 360 7.24 4.36 1.84
C THR A 360 8.21 4.12 3.00
N ALA A 361 9.47 3.80 2.71
CA ALA A 361 10.48 3.52 3.72
C ALA A 361 10.84 4.77 4.53
N LEU A 362 10.86 5.95 3.89
CA LEU A 362 11.10 7.23 4.56
C LEU A 362 9.93 7.65 5.46
N ASP A 363 8.70 7.17 5.26
CA ASP A 363 7.59 7.41 6.19
C ASP A 363 7.79 6.72 7.55
N VAL A 364 8.63 5.67 7.60
CA VAL A 364 8.88 4.85 8.79
C VAL A 364 10.33 4.85 9.26
N GLU A 365 11.15 5.79 8.76
CA GLU A 365 12.60 5.83 9.00
C GLU A 365 12.96 5.75 10.50
N ALA A 366 12.22 6.47 11.34
CA ALA A 366 12.43 6.51 12.78
C ALA A 366 12.26 5.15 13.48
N LEU A 367 11.57 4.17 12.86
CA LEU A 367 11.24 2.86 13.43
C LEU A 367 12.09 1.71 12.88
N VAL A 368 12.73 1.88 11.72
CA VAL A 368 13.46 0.78 11.05
C VAL A 368 14.94 0.71 11.44
N GLY A 369 15.43 1.70 12.17
CA GLY A 369 16.81 1.79 12.65
C GLY A 369 17.77 2.41 11.62
N PRO A 370 18.96 2.86 12.07
CA PRO A 370 19.91 3.58 11.22
C PRO A 370 20.35 2.75 10.00
N GLY A 371 20.34 3.35 8.82
CA GLY A 371 20.84 2.74 7.59
C GLY A 371 19.89 1.73 6.91
N THR A 372 18.80 1.31 7.56
CA THR A 372 17.86 0.34 6.98
C THR A 372 17.16 0.87 5.73
N VAL A 373 16.70 2.13 5.74
CA VAL A 373 16.09 2.77 4.55
C VAL A 373 17.10 2.83 3.40
N ALA A 374 18.33 3.25 3.68
CA ALA A 374 19.41 3.31 2.70
C ALA A 374 19.69 1.93 2.09
N ALA A 375 19.76 0.87 2.90
CA ALA A 375 19.96 -0.50 2.43
C ALA A 375 18.79 -0.99 1.57
N ALA A 376 17.54 -0.71 1.96
CA ALA A 376 16.36 -1.11 1.21
C ALA A 376 16.32 -0.45 -0.17
N VAL A 377 16.56 0.87 -0.23
CA VAL A 377 16.56 1.60 -1.51
C VAL A 377 17.76 1.21 -2.38
N ALA A 378 18.95 1.07 -1.81
CA ALA A 378 20.13 0.61 -2.55
C ALA A 378 19.91 -0.78 -3.15
N THR A 379 19.29 -1.69 -2.39
CA THR A 379 18.93 -3.03 -2.86
C THR A 379 17.93 -2.96 -4.01
N ALA A 380 16.88 -2.14 -3.88
CA ALA A 380 15.87 -1.96 -4.93
C ALA A 380 16.48 -1.40 -6.23
N VAL A 381 17.41 -0.44 -6.12
CA VAL A 381 18.13 0.12 -7.27
C VAL A 381 19.07 -0.91 -7.90
N ALA A 382 19.83 -1.65 -7.09
CA ALA A 382 20.76 -2.65 -7.59
C ALA A 382 20.06 -3.81 -8.33
N LEU A 383 18.81 -4.10 -7.94
CA LEU A 383 17.99 -5.15 -8.54
C LEU A 383 17.02 -4.63 -9.61
N ASP A 384 17.03 -3.34 -9.94
CA ASP A 384 16.09 -2.70 -10.88
C ASP A 384 14.62 -3.06 -10.57
N ALA A 385 14.24 -2.88 -9.30
CA ALA A 385 12.88 -3.14 -8.81
C ALA A 385 11.84 -2.27 -9.52
#